data_AF-A0A926CJG0-F1
#
_entry.id   AF-A0A926CJG0-F1
#
_cell.length_a   1.000
_cell.length_b   1.000
_cell.length_c   1.000
_cell.angle_alpha   90.00
_cell.angle_beta   90.00
_cell.angle_gamma   90.00
#
_symmetry.space_group_name_H-M   'P 1'
#
loop_
_entity.id
_entity.type
_entity.pdbx_description
1 polymer ?
#
loop_
_entity_poly.entity_id
_entity_poly.type
_entity_poly.pdbx_seq_one_letter_code
_entity_poly.pdbx_strand_id
1 'polypeptide(L)'
;MLTCKDFLSELSDYLDDTLEADIRARLHQHVSECPNCWVVLDTTQKTIKVYKGLEPQTIPSDIHTRLLSALHKKLAARTGEA
;
A
#
# COMPACT_ATOMS: atom_id res chain seq x y z
N MET A 1 20.36 1.04 17.74
CA MET A 1 19.95 2.26 16.99
C MET A 1 19.27 1.79 15.72
N LEU A 2 18.11 2.33 15.36
CA LEU A 2 17.39 1.92 14.15
C LEU A 2 18.19 2.34 12.91
N THR A 3 18.42 1.43 11.97
CA THR A 3 19.22 1.70 10.76
C THR A 3 18.33 2.12 9.59
N CYS A 4 18.91 2.77 8.58
CA CYS A 4 18.19 3.07 7.33
C CYS A 4 17.60 1.81 6.69
N LYS A 5 18.26 0.65 6.83
CA LYS A 5 17.78 -0.62 6.30
C LYS A 5 16.51 -1.08 7.03
N ASP A 6 16.47 -0.93 8.35
CA ASP A 6 15.29 -1.25 9.16
C ASP A 6 14.15 -0.27 8.83
N PHE A 7 14.44 1.01 8.62
CA PHE A 7 13.43 1.97 8.18
C PHE A 7 12.83 1.59 6.83
N LEU A 8 13.67 1.20 5.87
CA LEU A 8 13.23 0.80 4.54
C LEU A 8 12.39 -0.48 4.54
N SER A 9 12.67 -1.44 5.43
CA SER A 9 11.84 -2.65 5.54
C SER A 9 10.44 -2.37 6.10
N GLU A 10 10.32 -1.37 6.97
CA GLU A 10 9.06 -0.98 7.62
C GLU A 10 8.35 0.20 6.91
N LEU A 11 8.90 0.72 5.83
CA LEU A 11 8.43 1.95 5.19
C LEU A 11 6.97 1.86 4.72
N SER A 12 6.57 0.71 4.16
CA SER A 12 5.19 0.50 3.70
C SER A 12 4.21 0.55 4.86
N ASP A 13 4.47 -0.19 5.94
CA ASP A 13 3.61 -0.21 7.12
C ASP A 13 3.59 1.15 7.86
N TYR A 14 4.71 1.86 7.82
CA TYR A 14 4.79 3.24 8.32
C TYR A 14 3.89 4.20 7.52
N LEU A 15 3.82 4.04 6.20
CA LEU A 15 2.97 4.85 5.32
C LEU A 15 1.48 4.50 5.43
N ASP A 16 1.17 3.23 5.69
CA ASP A 16 -0.19 2.71 5.80
C ASP A 16 -0.78 2.83 7.22
N ASP A 17 0.02 3.32 8.18
CA ASP A 17 -0.35 3.46 9.60
C ASP A 17 -0.78 2.15 10.27
N THR A 18 -0.07 1.06 9.95
CA THR A 18 -0.36 -0.30 10.42
C THR A 18 0.61 -0.80 11.49
N LEU A 19 1.60 0.03 11.86
CA LEU A 19 2.62 -0.32 12.84
C LEU A 19 2.14 -0.16 14.28
N GLU A 20 2.68 -1.01 15.16
CA GLU A 20 2.59 -0.82 16.60
C GLU A 20 3.21 0.53 17.03
N ALA A 21 2.63 1.14 18.06
CA ALA A 21 2.93 2.52 18.45
C ALA A 21 4.41 2.74 18.83
N ASP A 22 5.05 1.75 19.44
CA ASP A 22 6.46 1.79 19.85
C ASP A 22 7.41 1.73 18.64
N ILE A 23 7.12 0.88 17.66
CA ILE A 23 7.88 0.77 16.41
C ILE A 23 7.71 2.06 15.61
N ARG A 24 6.48 2.57 15.50
CA ARG A 24 6.18 3.82 14.80
C ARG A 24 6.97 5.00 15.39
N ALA A 25 7.03 5.12 16.71
CA ALA A 25 7.78 6.19 17.38
C ALA A 25 9.29 6.12 17.05
N ARG A 26 9.88 4.92 17.03
CA ARG A 26 11.30 4.72 16.70
C ARG A 26 11.62 5.04 15.24
N LEU A 27 10.75 4.65 14.31
CA LEU A 27 10.89 5.00 12.90
C LEU A 27 10.71 6.50 12.67
N HIS A 28 9.76 7.12 13.39
CA HIS A 28 9.54 8.55 13.33
C HIS A 28 10.76 9.34 13.81
N GLN A 29 11.39 8.90 14.91
CA GLN A 29 12.66 9.48 15.36
C GLN A 29 13.77 9.32 14.31
N HIS A 30 13.91 8.13 13.71
CA HIS A 30 14.95 7.91 12.72
C HIS A 30 14.79 8.83 11.50
N VAL A 31 13.58 8.94 10.95
CA VAL A 31 13.33 9.74 9.75
C VAL A 31 13.43 11.24 10.00
N SER A 32 13.21 11.71 11.24
CA SER A 32 13.40 13.13 11.60
C SER A 32 14.88 13.51 11.72
N GLU A 33 15.75 12.55 12.06
CA GLU A 33 17.18 12.76 12.26
C GLU A 33 18.03 12.35 11.03
N CYS A 34 17.49 11.55 10.10
CA CYS A 34 18.21 11.03 8.94
C CYS A 34 17.75 11.67 7.61
N PRO A 35 18.58 12.52 6.97
CA PRO A 35 18.24 13.15 5.70
C PRO A 35 17.94 12.16 4.57
N ASN A 36 18.65 11.02 4.53
CA ASN A 36 18.46 10.00 3.49
C ASN A 36 17.07 9.37 3.59
N CYS A 37 16.66 8.95 4.79
CA CYS A 37 15.34 8.36 4.99
C CYS A 37 14.23 9.39 4.85
N TRP A 38 14.48 10.66 5.22
CA TRP A 38 13.53 11.75 4.95
C TRP A 38 13.25 11.90 3.44
N VAL A 39 14.30 11.93 2.61
CA VAL A 39 14.13 12.01 1.15
C VAL A 39 13.35 10.80 0.62
N VAL A 40 13.64 9.59 1.10
CA VAL A 40 12.92 8.39 0.67
C VAL A 40 11.44 8.46 1.08
N LEU A 41 11.14 8.88 2.31
CA LEU A 41 9.77 9.03 2.78
C LEU A 41 9.00 10.06 1.95
N ASP A 42 9.56 11.26 1.79
CA ASP A 42 8.93 12.36 1.06
C ASP A 42 8.70 12.01 -0.42
N THR A 43 9.69 11.44 -1.10
CA THR A 43 9.57 11.03 -2.51
C THR A 43 8.57 9.89 -2.69
N THR A 44 8.52 8.93 -1.77
CA THR A 44 7.52 7.86 -1.78
C THR A 44 6.11 8.42 -1.57
N GLN A 45 5.91 9.32 -0.60
CA GLN A 45 4.62 9.99 -0.38
C GLN A 45 4.16 10.79 -1.61
N LYS A 46 5.06 11.53 -2.25
CA LYS A 46 4.78 12.25 -3.50
C LYS A 46 4.40 11.29 -4.63
N THR A 47 5.12 10.18 -4.77
CA THR A 47 4.81 9.14 -5.75
C THR A 47 3.41 8.58 -5.52
N ILE A 48 3.06 8.22 -4.27
CA ILE A 48 1.72 7.78 -3.90
C ILE A 48 0.68 8.85 -4.25
N LYS A 49 0.94 10.12 -3.97
CA LYS A 49 0.03 11.23 -4.30
C LYS A 49 -0.17 11.38 -5.81
N VAL A 50 0.88 11.23 -6.63
CA VAL A 50 0.78 11.25 -8.09
C VAL A 50 -0.08 10.08 -8.58
N TYR A 51 0.15 8.86 -8.07
CA TYR A 51 -0.67 7.70 -8.41
C TYR A 51 -2.13 7.83 -7.94
N LYS A 52 -2.37 8.35 -6.73
CA LYS A 52 -3.73 8.61 -6.20
C LYS A 52 -4.42 9.79 -6.88
N GLY A 53 -3.66 10.73 -7.45
CA GLY A 53 -4.15 11.87 -8.21
C GLY A 53 -4.49 11.56 -9.66
N LEU A 54 -4.22 10.32 -10.13
CA LEU A 54 -4.90 9.81 -11.30
C LEU A 54 -6.38 9.74 -10.97
N GLU A 55 -7.20 10.53 -11.66
CA GLU A 55 -8.65 10.45 -11.51
C GLU A 55 -9.07 8.98 -11.62
N PRO A 56 -9.89 8.47 -10.68
CA PRO A 56 -10.40 7.12 -10.75
C PRO A 56 -11.02 6.91 -12.12
N GLN A 57 -10.34 6.15 -12.99
CA GLN A 57 -10.90 5.87 -14.30
C GLN A 57 -12.08 4.95 -14.10
N THR A 58 -13.22 5.35 -14.66
CA THR A 58 -14.39 4.49 -14.68
C THR A 58 -14.02 3.19 -15.37
N ILE A 59 -14.20 2.07 -14.67
CA ILE A 59 -14.02 0.75 -15.28
C ILE A 59 -15.02 0.63 -16.43
N PRO A 60 -14.58 0.33 -17.67
CA PRO A 60 -15.49 0.09 -18.78
C PRO A 60 -16.52 -0.98 -18.42
N SER A 61 -17.78 -0.76 -18.79
CA SER A 61 -18.91 -1.61 -18.38
C SER A 61 -18.77 -3.06 -18.85
N ASP A 62 -18.11 -3.29 -19.99
CA ASP A 62 -17.81 -4.62 -20.52
C ASP A 62 -16.82 -5.38 -19.63
N ILE A 63 -15.76 -4.71 -19.15
CA ILE A 63 -14.76 -5.28 -18.25
C ILE A 63 -15.40 -5.62 -16.91
N HIS A 64 -16.18 -4.70 -16.34
CA HIS A 64 -16.91 -4.93 -15.09
C HIS A 64 -17.82 -6.15 -15.19
N THR A 65 -18.60 -6.25 -16.27
CA THR A 65 -19.54 -7.37 -16.50
C THR A 65 -18.82 -8.69 -16.67
N ARG A 66 -17.74 -8.72 -17.47
CA ARG A 66 -16.92 -9.92 -17.69
C ARG A 66 -16.26 -10.41 -16.41
N LEU A 67 -15.73 -9.50 -15.60
CA LEU A 67 -15.12 -9.83 -14.31
C LEU A 67 -16.16 -10.42 -13.36
N LEU A 68 -17.32 -9.77 -13.20
CA LEU A 68 -18.37 -10.25 -12.30
C LEU A 68 -18.92 -11.62 -12.73
N SER A 69 -19.09 -11.83 -14.03
CA SER A 69 -19.48 -13.14 -14.59
C SER A 69 -18.44 -14.23 -14.29
N ALA A 70 -17.15 -13.93 -14.44
CA ALA A 70 -16.07 -14.87 -14.12
C ALA A 70 -16.02 -15.20 -12.62
N LEU A 71 -16.22 -14.21 -11.75
CA LEU A 71 -16.29 -14.39 -10.30
C LEU A 71 -17.48 -15.27 -9.91
N HIS A 72 -18.68 -15.01 -10.45
CA HIS A 72 -19.86 -15.85 -10.21
C HIS A 72 -19.64 -17.30 -10.63
N LYS A 73 -19.04 -17.54 -11.83
CA LYS A 73 -18.72 -18.88 -12.30
C LYS A 73 -17.74 -19.61 -11.36
N LYS A 74 -16.68 -18.93 -10.92
CA LYS A 74 -15.69 -19.51 -9.98
C LYS A 74 -16.28 -19.80 -8.61
N LEU A 75 -17.15 -18.93 -8.10
CA LEU A 75 -17.83 -19.13 -6.83
C LEU A 75 -18.83 -20.30 -6.91
N ALA A 76 -19.62 -20.36 -7.97
CA ALA A 76 -20.57 -21.43 -8.22
C ALA A 76 -19.89 -22.81 -8.34
N ALA A 77 -18.75 -22.87 -9.05
CA ALA A 77 -17.95 -24.10 -9.16
C ALA A 77 -17.42 -24.57 -7.80
N ARG A 78 -17.00 -23.64 -6.92
CA ARG A 78 -16.55 -23.95 -5.55
C ARG A 78 -17.66 -24.44 -4.63
N THR A 79 -18.91 -24.00 -4.84
CA THR A 79 -20.08 -24.47 -4.08
C THR A 79 -20.66 -25.78 -4.59
N GLY A 80 -20.21 -26.29 -5.75
CA GLY A 80 -20.64 -27.57 -6.33
C GLY A 80 -19.71 -28.75 -6.02
N GLU A 81 -18.63 -28.53 -5.27
CA GLU A 81 -17.66 -29.56 -4.82
C GLU A 81 -17.86 -29.95 -3.34
N ALA A 82 -19.10 -29.89 -2.84
CA ALA A 82 -19.50 -30.38 -1.52
C ALA A 82 -20.40 -31.62 -1.65
#